data_AF-A0A948Y900-F1
#
_entry.id   AF-A0A948Y900-F1
#
_cell.length_a   1.000
_cell.length_b   1.000
_cell.length_c   1.000
_cell.angle_alpha   90.00
_cell.angle_beta   90.00
_cell.angle_gamma   90.00
#
_symmetry.space_group_name_H-M   'P 1'
#
loop_
_entity.id
_entity.type
_entity.pdbx_description
1 polymer ?
#
loop_
_entity_poly.entity_id
_entity_poly.type
_entity_poly.pdbx_seq_one_letter_code
_entity_poly.pdbx_strand_id
1 'polypeptide(L)'
;MEELSAPNEKLLRSPTFLEKHGKSAKWLALSFLLIIILLSASILLLQSKKSTILPIQPTPTPISTIPTITSKLDPTANWQIYRNEKYGFEVKYPEDTIIKERDFSKDNLISFSVNFGQISNNQLVMISITNEGMLGLVEEEMVVISRKEIVVGGIKGSLIVGQDQKDGSTIKSIILLTKNQKLYQIIGSGKVFDQILSTFKFTGKNIKTGKVEINYKIVEQSQKLVDSGNQPWQLNPIMVLSNEMTQYGFNEKDYETLANIPSVDDQKKFGTEITNIQVEMTHKNETYIITLVQPVIGIGKIWTISEINLKEK
;
A
#
# COMPACT_ATOMS: atom_id res chain seq x y z
N MET A 1 -70.16 -56.16 -44.29
CA MET A 1 -68.86 -56.75 -43.92
C MET A 1 -68.01 -56.65 -45.17
N GLU A 2 -67.15 -55.65 -45.23
CA GLU A 2 -66.09 -55.57 -46.24
C GLU A 2 -65.02 -54.60 -45.74
N GLU A 3 -63.79 -54.95 -46.06
CA GLU A 3 -62.56 -54.74 -45.30
C GLU A 3 -61.98 -53.31 -45.34
N LEU A 4 -61.34 -52.94 -44.23
CA LEU A 4 -60.39 -51.83 -44.14
C LEU A 4 -59.12 -52.17 -44.93
N SER A 5 -58.75 -51.31 -45.89
CA SER A 5 -57.41 -51.27 -46.47
C SER A 5 -56.49 -50.37 -45.64
N ALA A 6 -55.30 -50.88 -45.31
CA ALA A 6 -54.25 -50.15 -44.59
C ALA A 6 -53.44 -49.25 -45.55
N PRO A 7 -52.94 -48.08 -45.10
CA PRO A 7 -52.13 -47.20 -45.93
C PRO A 7 -50.64 -47.58 -45.94
N ASN A 8 -50.03 -47.30 -47.09
CA ASN A 8 -48.66 -47.64 -47.48
C ASN A 8 -47.64 -46.70 -46.80
N GLU A 9 -46.79 -47.23 -45.93
CA GLU A 9 -45.79 -46.47 -45.17
C GLU A 9 -44.47 -46.38 -45.96
N LYS A 10 -44.27 -45.25 -46.68
CA LYS A 10 -42.98 -44.92 -47.30
C LYS A 10 -42.13 -44.14 -46.29
N LEU A 11 -41.22 -44.86 -45.62
CA LEU A 11 -40.23 -44.29 -44.70
C LEU A 11 -39.23 -43.37 -45.43
N LEU A 12 -39.30 -42.07 -45.16
CA LEU A 12 -38.28 -41.08 -45.51
C LEU A 12 -37.16 -41.11 -44.46
N ARG A 13 -35.96 -41.59 -44.82
CA ARG A 13 -34.76 -41.42 -43.98
C ARG A 13 -34.28 -39.97 -44.03
N SER A 14 -33.97 -39.40 -42.88
CA SER A 14 -33.35 -38.09 -42.74
C SER A 14 -31.84 -38.16 -43.06
N PRO A 15 -31.29 -37.15 -43.75
CA PRO A 15 -29.87 -37.12 -44.10
C PRO A 15 -28.99 -36.90 -42.86
N THR A 16 -27.79 -37.49 -42.88
CA THR A 16 -26.84 -37.38 -41.76
C THR A 16 -26.20 -35.99 -41.71
N PHE A 17 -25.77 -35.56 -40.53
CA PHE A 17 -25.16 -34.24 -40.29
C PHE A 17 -23.99 -33.89 -41.23
N LEU A 18 -23.27 -34.92 -41.71
CA LEU A 18 -22.15 -34.76 -42.64
C LEU A 18 -22.58 -34.42 -44.08
N GLU A 19 -23.79 -34.77 -44.52
CA GLU A 19 -24.30 -34.41 -45.85
C GLU A 19 -24.76 -32.95 -45.93
N LYS A 20 -25.20 -32.37 -44.81
CA LYS A 20 -25.77 -31.00 -44.79
C LYS A 20 -24.72 -29.88 -44.91
N HIS A 21 -23.44 -30.16 -44.60
CA HIS A 21 -22.40 -29.11 -44.48
C HIS A 21 -21.03 -29.48 -45.11
N GLY A 22 -21.04 -30.23 -46.22
CA GLY A 22 -19.81 -30.81 -46.81
C GLY A 22 -18.71 -29.86 -47.29
N LYS A 23 -18.98 -28.55 -47.43
CA LYS A 23 -17.97 -27.53 -47.83
C LYS A 23 -17.44 -26.71 -46.65
N SER A 24 -18.27 -26.33 -45.68
CA SER A 24 -17.84 -25.51 -44.53
C SER A 24 -17.12 -26.32 -43.45
N ALA A 25 -17.44 -27.60 -43.29
CA ALA A 25 -16.75 -28.49 -42.35
C ALA A 25 -15.26 -28.67 -42.68
N LYS A 26 -14.89 -28.64 -43.97
CA LYS A 26 -13.49 -28.74 -44.42
C LYS A 26 -12.67 -27.52 -44.03
N TRP A 27 -13.23 -26.31 -44.11
CA TRP A 27 -12.56 -25.08 -43.73
C TRP A 27 -12.42 -24.93 -42.20
N LEU A 28 -13.39 -25.43 -41.43
CA LEU A 28 -13.29 -25.48 -39.97
C LEU A 28 -12.20 -26.46 -39.50
N ALA A 29 -12.08 -27.63 -40.14
CA ALA A 29 -11.01 -28.57 -39.85
C ALA A 29 -9.62 -27.99 -40.19
N LEU A 30 -9.50 -27.25 -41.29
CA LEU A 30 -8.24 -26.60 -41.69
C LEU A 30 -7.82 -25.49 -40.71
N SER A 31 -8.79 -24.68 -40.24
CA SER A 31 -8.55 -23.62 -39.24
C SER A 31 -8.10 -24.20 -37.90
N PHE A 32 -8.73 -25.30 -37.46
CA PHE A 32 -8.36 -25.98 -36.22
C PHE A 32 -6.94 -26.58 -36.29
N LEU A 33 -6.56 -27.16 -37.44
CA LEU A 33 -5.20 -27.66 -37.67
C LEU A 33 -4.15 -26.54 -37.61
N LEU A 34 -4.45 -25.37 -38.20
CA LEU A 34 -3.55 -24.21 -38.17
C LEU A 34 -3.30 -23.71 -36.75
N ILE A 35 -4.34 -23.68 -35.90
CA ILE A 35 -4.24 -23.26 -34.50
C ILE A 35 -3.36 -24.23 -33.70
N ILE A 36 -3.46 -25.54 -33.94
CA ILE A 36 -2.61 -26.56 -33.29
C ILE A 36 -1.13 -26.40 -33.71
N ILE A 37 -0.87 -26.05 -34.97
CA ILE A 37 0.50 -25.80 -35.46
C ILE A 37 1.09 -24.54 -34.80
N LEU A 38 0.29 -23.47 -34.64
CA LEU A 38 0.73 -22.24 -33.98
C LEU A 38 0.97 -22.45 -32.48
N LEU A 39 0.13 -23.23 -31.81
CA LEU A 39 0.32 -23.60 -30.39
C LEU A 39 1.57 -24.46 -30.18
N SER A 40 1.82 -25.44 -31.06
CA SER A 40 3.01 -26.30 -30.96
C SER A 40 4.32 -25.54 -31.25
N ALA A 41 4.33 -24.64 -32.23
CA ALA A 41 5.47 -23.76 -32.50
C ALA A 41 5.77 -22.80 -31.33
N SER A 42 4.73 -22.26 -30.69
CA SER A 42 4.87 -21.40 -29.49
C SER A 42 5.49 -22.15 -28.31
N ILE A 43 5.09 -23.41 -28.08
CA ILE A 43 5.66 -24.26 -27.02
C ILE A 43 7.14 -24.58 -27.31
N LEU A 44 7.50 -24.88 -28.56
CA LEU A 44 8.90 -25.13 -28.96
C LEU A 44 9.80 -23.90 -28.74
N LEU A 45 9.31 -22.69 -29.05
CA LEU A 45 10.05 -21.45 -28.80
C LEU A 45 10.28 -21.21 -27.30
N LEU A 46 9.32 -21.57 -26.44
CA LEU A 46 9.48 -21.46 -24.98
C LEU A 46 10.47 -22.49 -24.41
N GLN A 47 10.57 -23.69 -25.02
CA GLN A 47 11.55 -24.69 -24.59
C GLN A 47 12.98 -24.33 -25.01
N SER A 48 13.17 -23.62 -26.13
CA SER A 48 14.49 -23.22 -26.61
C SER A 48 15.22 -22.20 -25.72
N LYS A 49 14.54 -21.59 -24.73
CA LYS A 49 15.12 -20.57 -23.83
C LYS A 49 15.69 -21.10 -22.51
N LYS A 50 15.84 -22.43 -22.34
CA LYS A 50 16.44 -22.99 -21.10
C LYS A 50 17.90 -23.41 -21.28
N SER A 51 18.76 -22.70 -20.54
CA SER A 51 20.08 -23.08 -20.01
C SER A 51 21.27 -23.18 -20.98
N THR A 52 21.94 -22.04 -21.20
CA THR A 52 23.40 -22.03 -21.43
C THR A 52 24.10 -22.16 -20.08
N ILE A 53 24.70 -23.31 -19.84
CA ILE A 53 25.58 -23.55 -18.67
C ILE A 53 26.94 -22.96 -19.05
N LEU A 54 27.38 -21.93 -18.32
CA LEU A 54 28.74 -21.40 -18.48
C LEU A 54 29.75 -22.40 -17.93
N PRO A 55 30.91 -22.61 -18.59
CA PRO A 55 31.97 -23.46 -18.07
C PRO A 55 32.51 -22.87 -16.77
N ILE A 56 32.66 -23.74 -15.77
CA ILE A 56 33.17 -23.39 -14.44
C ILE A 56 34.67 -23.08 -14.59
N GLN A 57 35.03 -21.81 -14.40
CA GLN A 57 36.42 -21.35 -14.35
C GLN A 57 37.05 -21.77 -13.00
N PRO A 58 38.31 -22.25 -12.96
CA PRO A 58 38.95 -22.59 -11.70
C PRO A 58 39.10 -21.36 -10.82
N THR A 59 38.64 -21.49 -9.58
CA THR A 59 38.72 -20.49 -8.51
C THR A 59 40.18 -20.05 -8.29
N PRO A 60 40.55 -18.79 -8.52
CA PRO A 60 41.83 -18.27 -8.06
C PRO A 60 41.84 -18.19 -6.53
N THR A 61 42.95 -18.63 -5.95
CA THR A 61 43.30 -18.56 -4.53
C THR A 61 43.03 -17.16 -3.96
N PRO A 62 42.42 -17.02 -2.77
CA PRO A 62 42.13 -15.70 -2.20
C PRO A 62 43.43 -14.96 -1.85
N ILE A 63 43.78 -13.98 -2.68
CA ILE A 63 44.71 -12.92 -2.30
C ILE A 63 43.94 -12.00 -1.36
N SER A 64 44.47 -11.83 -0.15
CA SER A 64 43.92 -10.90 0.84
C SER A 64 44.08 -9.47 0.32
N THR A 65 43.01 -8.96 -0.31
CA THR A 65 42.90 -7.57 -0.73
C THR A 65 42.61 -6.71 0.49
N ILE A 66 43.57 -5.87 0.85
CA ILE A 66 43.35 -4.70 1.69
C ILE A 66 42.20 -3.90 1.05
N PRO A 67 41.14 -3.52 1.78
CA PRO A 67 40.04 -2.74 1.22
C PRO A 67 40.55 -1.35 0.85
N THR A 68 40.87 -1.16 -0.43
CA THR A 68 40.91 0.17 -1.05
C THR A 68 39.51 0.75 -0.92
N ILE A 69 39.34 1.76 -0.05
CA ILE A 69 38.11 2.55 0.03
C ILE A 69 38.06 3.38 -1.24
N THR A 70 37.60 2.77 -2.33
CA THR A 70 37.09 3.50 -3.48
C THR A 70 35.72 3.98 -3.06
N SER A 71 35.66 5.15 -2.41
CA SER A 71 34.39 5.81 -2.10
C SER A 71 33.68 6.08 -3.43
N LYS A 72 32.78 5.17 -3.82
CA LYS A 72 31.81 5.41 -4.90
C LYS A 72 31.04 6.64 -4.47
N LEU A 73 31.40 7.79 -5.04
CA LEU A 73 30.81 9.09 -4.73
C LEU A 73 29.29 8.93 -4.81
N ASP A 74 28.60 9.13 -3.70
CA ASP A 74 27.13 9.11 -3.66
C ASP A 74 26.65 10.22 -4.60
N PRO A 75 26.00 9.90 -5.74
CA PRO A 75 25.56 10.91 -6.69
C PRO A 75 24.46 11.82 -6.10
N THR A 76 23.94 11.50 -4.91
CA THR A 76 22.97 12.28 -4.15
C THR A 76 23.58 13.00 -2.94
N ALA A 77 24.91 13.09 -2.86
CA ALA A 77 25.60 13.71 -1.72
C ALA A 77 25.21 15.19 -1.52
N ASN A 78 25.04 15.94 -2.61
CA ASN A 78 24.67 17.36 -2.60
C ASN A 78 23.16 17.60 -2.76
N TRP A 79 22.34 16.55 -2.68
CA TRP A 79 20.89 16.69 -2.83
C TRP A 79 20.27 17.29 -1.57
N GLN A 80 19.24 18.11 -1.77
CA GLN A 80 18.41 18.63 -0.68
C GLN A 80 17.41 17.58 -0.20
N ILE A 81 16.86 17.77 1.01
CA ILE A 81 15.88 16.87 1.61
C ILE A 81 14.52 17.55 1.64
N TYR A 82 13.53 16.90 1.04
CA TYR A 82 12.12 17.25 1.20
C TYR A 82 11.52 16.35 2.27
N ARG A 83 10.84 16.94 3.25
CA ARG A 83 10.16 16.23 4.33
C ARG A 83 8.72 16.71 4.41
N ASN A 84 7.77 15.78 4.37
CA ASN A 84 6.37 16.07 4.61
C ASN A 84 5.89 15.34 5.86
N GLU A 85 5.74 16.07 6.97
CA GLU A 85 5.34 15.48 8.26
C GLU A 85 3.88 15.03 8.28
N LYS A 86 3.00 15.74 7.57
CA LYS A 86 1.57 15.42 7.47
C LYS A 86 1.32 14.04 6.86
N TYR A 87 2.10 13.68 5.84
CA TYR A 87 2.01 12.40 5.14
C TYR A 87 3.14 11.42 5.50
N GLY A 88 4.07 11.81 6.38
CA GLY A 88 5.03 10.89 6.99
C GLY A 88 6.03 10.29 6.00
N PHE A 89 6.62 11.13 5.15
CA PHE A 89 7.70 10.72 4.25
C PHE A 89 8.78 11.79 4.09
N GLU A 90 9.97 11.33 3.72
CA GLU A 90 11.10 12.15 3.31
C GLU A 90 11.71 11.60 2.02
N VAL A 91 12.28 12.49 1.21
CA VAL A 91 12.96 12.12 -0.03
C VAL A 91 14.03 13.15 -0.36
N LYS A 92 15.17 12.71 -0.91
CA LYS A 92 16.18 13.64 -1.42
C LYS A 92 15.85 14.06 -2.85
N TYR A 93 16.23 15.26 -3.24
CA TYR A 93 16.04 15.78 -4.58
C TYR A 93 17.20 16.70 -5.04
N PRO A 94 17.46 16.82 -6.35
CA PRO A 94 18.49 17.69 -6.92
C PRO A 94 18.30 19.17 -6.57
N GLU A 95 19.40 19.90 -6.35
CA GLU A 95 19.39 21.31 -5.94
C GLU A 95 18.66 22.25 -6.93
N ASP A 96 18.66 21.93 -8.22
CA ASP A 96 18.00 22.70 -9.29
C ASP A 96 16.50 22.35 -9.48
N THR A 97 15.93 21.57 -8.56
CA THR A 97 14.53 21.16 -8.62
C THR A 97 13.61 22.27 -8.12
N ILE A 98 12.57 22.56 -8.89
CA ILE A 98 11.45 23.40 -8.44
C ILE A 98 10.41 22.49 -7.79
N ILE A 99 10.11 22.74 -6.51
CA ILE A 99 9.08 22.03 -5.76
C ILE A 99 7.75 22.78 -5.88
N LYS A 100 6.68 22.05 -6.22
CA LYS A 100 5.31 22.57 -6.21
C LYS A 100 4.37 21.62 -5.48
N GLU A 101 3.87 22.09 -4.33
CA GLU A 101 2.88 21.39 -3.53
C GLU A 101 1.46 21.85 -3.87
N ARG A 102 0.51 20.91 -3.81
CA ARG A 102 -0.93 21.18 -3.84
C ARG A 102 -1.62 20.27 -2.85
N ASP A 103 -2.39 20.86 -1.93
CA ASP A 103 -3.20 20.15 -0.94
C ASP A 103 -4.67 20.58 -1.10
N PHE A 104 -5.49 19.65 -1.58
CA PHE A 104 -6.94 19.80 -1.71
C PHE A 104 -7.68 18.92 -0.68
N SER A 105 -6.98 18.45 0.36
CA SER A 105 -7.57 17.57 1.37
C SER A 105 -8.62 18.33 2.18
N LYS A 106 -9.81 17.75 2.31
CA LYS A 106 -10.92 18.31 3.09
C LYS A 106 -11.73 17.17 3.70
N ASP A 107 -12.08 17.32 4.98
CA ASP A 107 -12.86 16.34 5.73
C ASP A 107 -12.26 14.93 5.59
N ASN A 108 -12.99 13.99 4.98
CA ASN A 108 -12.56 12.60 4.78
C ASN A 108 -11.78 12.37 3.47
N LEU A 109 -11.66 13.38 2.62
CA LEU A 109 -10.97 13.30 1.33
C LEU A 109 -9.50 13.71 1.49
N ILE A 110 -8.60 12.80 1.11
CA ILE A 110 -7.17 13.07 1.01
C ILE A 110 -6.83 13.29 -0.46
N SER A 111 -6.30 14.47 -0.77
CA SER A 111 -5.81 14.81 -2.11
C SER A 111 -4.63 15.74 -1.97
N PHE A 112 -3.44 15.16 -1.97
CA PHE A 112 -2.19 15.91 -1.89
C PHE A 112 -1.26 15.48 -3.02
N SER A 113 -0.51 16.44 -3.57
CA SER A 113 0.56 16.16 -4.52
C SER A 113 1.75 17.09 -4.28
N VAL A 114 2.95 16.55 -4.46
CA VAL A 114 4.18 17.32 -4.58
C VAL A 114 4.87 16.95 -5.89
N ASN A 115 5.25 17.98 -6.66
CA ASN A 115 5.96 17.83 -7.91
C ASN A 115 7.41 18.29 -7.72
N PHE A 116 8.33 17.43 -8.15
CA PHE A 116 9.76 17.69 -8.27
C PHE A 116 10.05 17.85 -9.76
N GLY A 117 10.05 19.10 -10.24
CA GLY A 117 10.37 19.41 -11.64
C GLY A 117 11.80 19.90 -11.76
N GLN A 118 12.58 19.30 -12.67
CA GLN A 118 13.89 19.84 -13.01
C GLN A 118 13.81 20.88 -14.12
N ILE A 119 14.54 21.98 -13.93
CA ILE A 119 14.70 23.06 -14.93
C ILE A 119 15.45 22.54 -16.16
N SER A 120 16.39 21.61 -15.96
CA SER A 120 17.36 21.22 -16.98
C SER A 120 16.83 20.24 -18.04
N ASN A 121 15.81 19.42 -17.74
CA ASN A 121 15.41 18.32 -18.63
C ASN A 121 13.90 17.99 -18.65
N ASN A 122 13.06 18.82 -18.02
CA ASN A 122 11.60 18.64 -17.97
C ASN A 122 11.15 17.26 -17.45
N GLN A 123 12.00 16.57 -16.67
CA GLN A 123 11.61 15.35 -15.97
C GLN A 123 10.82 15.73 -14.72
N LEU A 124 9.59 15.24 -14.65
CA LEU A 124 8.70 15.43 -13.52
C LEU A 124 8.66 14.14 -12.70
N VAL A 125 9.03 14.25 -11.43
CA VAL A 125 8.68 13.24 -10.42
C VAL A 125 7.55 13.80 -9.57
N MET A 126 6.44 13.08 -9.52
CA MET A 126 5.27 13.46 -8.74
C MET A 126 5.05 12.42 -7.65
N ILE A 127 4.81 12.88 -6.43
CA ILE A 127 4.32 12.05 -5.32
C ILE A 127 2.93 12.55 -4.98
N SER A 128 1.94 11.69 -5.14
CA SER A 128 0.55 11.96 -4.80
C SER A 128 0.08 11.05 -3.68
N ILE A 129 -0.71 11.60 -2.76
CA ILE A 129 -1.32 10.85 -1.66
C ILE A 129 -2.83 11.01 -1.74
N THR A 130 -3.54 9.89 -1.74
CA THR A 130 -5.00 9.81 -1.76
C THR A 130 -5.51 8.79 -0.74
N ASN A 131 -6.82 8.69 -0.57
CA ASN A 131 -7.43 7.57 0.16
C ASN A 131 -7.10 6.23 -0.53
N GLU A 132 -6.93 5.17 0.26
CA GLU A 132 -6.63 3.82 -0.25
C GLU A 132 -7.68 3.29 -1.24
N GLY A 133 -8.96 3.63 -1.04
CA GLY A 133 -10.05 3.24 -1.94
C GLY A 133 -9.91 3.73 -3.38
N MET A 134 -9.00 4.65 -3.66
CA MET A 134 -8.71 5.13 -5.02
C MET A 134 -7.84 4.18 -5.85
N LEU A 135 -7.33 3.09 -5.27
CA LEU A 135 -6.43 2.17 -5.96
C LEU A 135 -7.02 1.60 -7.26
N GLY A 136 -8.27 1.15 -7.24
CA GLY A 136 -8.92 0.60 -8.44
C GLY A 136 -9.04 1.61 -9.58
N LEU A 137 -9.37 2.86 -9.26
CA LEU A 137 -9.52 3.92 -10.26
C LEU A 137 -8.19 4.25 -10.96
N VAL A 138 -7.07 4.24 -10.22
CA VAL A 138 -5.75 4.48 -10.80
C VAL A 138 -5.37 3.39 -11.81
N GLU A 139 -5.73 2.14 -11.51
CA GLU A 139 -5.46 1.01 -12.41
C GLU A 139 -6.37 1.02 -13.65
N GLU A 140 -7.61 1.52 -13.52
CA GLU A 140 -8.56 1.67 -14.62
C GLU A 140 -8.20 2.78 -15.62
N GLU A 141 -7.41 3.78 -15.24
CA GLU A 141 -7.01 4.89 -16.13
C GLU A 141 -5.86 4.55 -17.08
N MET A 142 -5.24 3.38 -16.94
CA MET A 142 -4.05 3.01 -17.71
C MET A 142 -4.16 1.64 -18.40
N VAL A 143 -3.52 1.51 -19.56
CA VAL A 143 -3.27 0.19 -20.15
C VAL A 143 -2.00 -0.37 -19.51
N VAL A 144 -2.16 -1.35 -18.62
CA VAL A 144 -1.04 -1.98 -17.92
C VAL A 144 -0.22 -2.83 -18.90
N ILE A 145 1.04 -2.45 -19.11
CA ILE A 145 2.01 -3.21 -19.92
C ILE A 145 2.75 -4.21 -19.05
N SER A 146 3.16 -3.80 -17.86
CA SER A 146 3.82 -4.71 -16.90
C SER A 146 3.53 -4.29 -15.46
N ARG A 147 3.52 -5.28 -14.57
CA ARG A 147 3.46 -5.11 -13.12
C ARG A 147 4.55 -5.95 -12.50
N LYS A 148 5.30 -5.36 -11.57
CA LYS A 148 6.23 -6.08 -10.71
C LYS A 148 6.09 -5.63 -9.28
N GLU A 149 6.37 -6.55 -8.37
CA GLU A 149 6.51 -6.23 -6.97
C GLU A 149 7.77 -5.39 -6.72
N ILE A 150 7.68 -4.43 -5.81
CA ILE A 150 8.81 -3.60 -5.40
C ILE A 150 8.72 -3.28 -3.91
N VAL A 151 9.87 -3.02 -3.28
CA VAL A 151 9.94 -2.50 -1.92
C VAL A 151 10.50 -1.08 -1.96
N VAL A 152 9.75 -0.12 -1.44
CA VAL A 152 10.12 1.31 -1.41
C VAL A 152 9.90 1.84 0.00
N GLY A 153 10.92 2.47 0.59
CA GLY A 153 10.85 2.96 1.97
C GLY A 153 10.52 1.86 3.00
N GLY A 154 10.86 0.60 2.72
CA GLY A 154 10.54 -0.56 3.56
C GLY A 154 9.12 -1.10 3.41
N ILE A 155 8.30 -0.54 2.52
CA ILE A 155 6.93 -0.99 2.26
C ILE A 155 6.88 -1.72 0.91
N LYS A 156 6.24 -2.89 0.90
CA LYS A 156 5.96 -3.67 -0.30
C LYS A 156 4.83 -3.00 -1.09
N GLY A 157 4.99 -2.91 -2.40
CA GLY A 157 3.98 -2.36 -3.30
C GLY A 157 4.17 -2.83 -4.74
N SER A 158 3.52 -2.14 -5.67
CA SER A 158 3.53 -2.48 -7.11
C SER A 158 4.21 -1.37 -7.91
N LEU A 159 5.18 -1.72 -8.74
CA LEU A 159 5.63 -0.89 -9.84
C LEU A 159 4.89 -1.32 -11.10
N ILE A 160 4.08 -0.41 -11.63
CA ILE A 160 3.29 -0.58 -12.84
C ILE A 160 3.91 0.29 -13.93
N VAL A 161 4.13 -0.31 -15.10
CA VAL A 161 4.47 0.41 -16.32
C VAL A 161 3.28 0.28 -17.26
N GLY A 162 2.77 1.39 -17.77
CA GLY A 162 1.65 1.39 -18.70
C GLY A 162 1.57 2.64 -19.55
N GLN A 163 0.59 2.63 -20.45
CA GLN A 163 0.28 3.75 -21.35
C GLN A 163 -0.99 4.46 -20.91
N ASP A 164 -1.04 5.76 -21.13
CA ASP A 164 -2.25 6.56 -20.95
C ASP A 164 -3.35 6.07 -21.91
N GLN A 165 -4.55 5.77 -21.40
CA GLN A 165 -5.64 5.27 -22.24
C GLN A 165 -6.13 6.29 -23.28
N LYS A 166 -5.94 7.60 -23.04
CA LYS A 166 -6.48 8.65 -23.92
C LYS A 166 -5.68 8.82 -25.19
N ASP A 167 -4.35 8.66 -25.14
CA ASP A 167 -3.47 8.91 -26.29
C ASP A 167 -2.51 7.76 -26.63
N GLY A 168 -2.42 6.72 -25.78
CA GLY A 168 -1.56 5.55 -25.99
C GLY A 168 -0.04 5.84 -26.03
N SER A 169 0.37 7.10 -25.88
CA SER A 169 1.70 7.58 -26.24
C SER A 169 2.61 7.75 -25.03
N THR A 170 2.05 8.03 -23.86
CA THR A 170 2.84 8.32 -22.67
C THR A 170 3.05 7.07 -21.83
N ILE A 171 4.27 6.52 -21.85
CA ILE A 171 4.69 5.48 -20.92
C ILE A 171 4.94 6.11 -19.55
N LYS A 172 4.12 5.73 -18.55
CA LYS A 172 4.30 6.15 -17.16
C LYS A 172 4.77 4.96 -16.33
N SER A 173 5.77 5.21 -15.47
CA SER A 173 6.08 4.31 -14.36
C SER A 173 5.39 4.85 -13.12
N ILE A 174 4.52 4.04 -12.53
CA ILE A 174 3.75 4.38 -11.34
C ILE A 174 4.10 3.36 -10.26
N ILE A 175 4.49 3.86 -9.10
CA ILE A 175 4.68 3.03 -7.91
C ILE A 175 3.49 3.28 -6.99
N LEU A 176 2.81 2.20 -6.63
CA LEU A 176 1.66 2.19 -5.75
C LEU A 176 2.06 1.54 -4.43
N LEU A 177 1.99 2.32 -3.34
CA LEU A 177 2.26 1.87 -1.97
C LEU A 177 1.04 2.19 -1.10
N THR A 178 0.60 1.22 -0.31
CA THR A 178 -0.47 1.43 0.67
C THR A 178 0.13 1.46 2.08
N LYS A 179 -0.19 2.50 2.85
CA LYS A 179 0.21 2.61 4.26
C LYS A 179 -0.78 3.46 5.04
N ASN A 180 -1.29 2.95 6.15
CA ASN A 180 -2.20 3.67 7.07
C ASN A 180 -3.45 4.24 6.36
N GLN A 181 -4.16 3.42 5.58
CA GLN A 181 -5.36 3.79 4.79
C GLN A 181 -5.13 4.88 3.73
N LYS A 182 -3.86 5.13 3.38
CA LYS A 182 -3.45 6.07 2.33
C LYS A 182 -2.79 5.31 1.19
N LEU A 183 -3.09 5.74 -0.03
CA LEU A 183 -2.41 5.32 -1.24
C LEU A 183 -1.37 6.38 -1.61
N TYR A 184 -0.11 5.97 -1.70
CA TYR A 184 0.98 6.78 -2.23
C TYR A 184 1.23 6.36 -3.67
N GLN A 185 1.19 7.33 -4.57
CA GLN A 185 1.45 7.18 -5.99
C GLN A 185 2.71 7.97 -6.31
N ILE A 186 3.78 7.28 -6.72
CA ILE A 186 5.02 7.93 -7.15
C ILE A 186 5.14 7.74 -8.66
N ILE A 187 5.02 8.83 -9.40
CA ILE A 187 5.01 8.85 -10.87
C ILE A 187 6.30 9.51 -11.34
N GLY A 188 6.99 8.86 -12.28
CA GLY A 188 8.17 9.45 -12.91
C GLY A 188 8.84 8.47 -13.88
N SER A 189 10.01 8.83 -14.39
CA SER A 189 10.83 7.97 -15.24
C SER A 189 12.29 8.45 -15.27
N GLY A 190 13.18 7.56 -15.74
CA GLY A 190 14.58 7.87 -15.95
C GLY A 190 15.44 7.87 -14.68
N LYS A 191 16.72 8.19 -14.86
CA LYS A 191 17.76 8.03 -13.83
C LYS A 191 17.49 8.87 -12.57
N VAL A 192 16.98 10.09 -12.72
CA VAL A 192 16.66 10.97 -11.59
C VAL A 192 15.52 10.40 -10.77
N PHE A 193 14.50 9.84 -11.42
CA PHE A 193 13.41 9.14 -10.73
C PHE A 193 13.93 7.95 -9.92
N ASP A 194 14.77 7.11 -10.52
CA ASP A 194 15.38 5.97 -9.81
C ASP A 194 16.20 6.42 -8.59
N GLN A 195 16.93 7.53 -8.71
CA GLN A 195 17.71 8.11 -7.62
C GLN A 195 16.80 8.70 -6.52
N ILE A 196 15.78 9.50 -6.87
CA ILE A 196 14.78 10.01 -5.92
C ILE A 196 14.15 8.84 -5.17
N LEU A 197 13.72 7.81 -5.89
CA LEU A 197 13.10 6.62 -5.33
C LEU A 197 14.05 5.88 -4.36
N SER A 198 15.34 5.78 -4.69
CA SER A 198 16.34 5.14 -3.82
C SER A 198 16.55 5.85 -2.47
N THR A 199 16.16 7.14 -2.40
CA THR A 199 16.25 7.95 -1.18
C THR A 199 14.92 8.09 -0.45
N PHE A 200 13.81 7.66 -1.07
CA PHE A 200 12.49 7.74 -0.50
C PHE A 200 12.40 6.87 0.75
N LYS A 201 11.95 7.48 1.85
CA LYS A 201 11.71 6.80 3.11
C LYS A 201 10.39 7.26 3.67
N PHE A 202 9.58 6.32 4.12
CA PHE A 202 8.55 6.69 5.06
C PHE A 202 9.23 7.10 6.35
N THR A 203 8.92 8.30 6.82
CA THR A 203 9.25 8.66 8.18
C THR A 203 8.29 7.89 9.08
N GLY A 204 8.69 7.57 10.31
CA GLY A 204 7.66 7.34 11.31
C GLY A 204 6.83 8.62 11.38
N LYS A 205 5.55 8.54 11.73
CA LYS A 205 5.00 9.70 12.41
C LYS A 205 5.94 9.93 13.60
N ASN A 206 6.55 11.11 13.70
CA ASN A 206 7.11 11.48 14.99
C ASN A 206 5.95 11.33 15.99
N ILE A 207 6.23 10.71 17.13
CA ILE A 207 5.20 10.60 18.16
C ILE A 207 4.76 12.03 18.46
N LYS A 208 3.47 12.31 18.30
CA LYS A 208 2.91 13.61 18.66
C LYS A 208 3.01 13.74 20.18
N THR A 209 3.92 14.58 20.64
CA THR A 209 4.15 14.84 22.06
C THR A 209 3.50 16.14 22.52
N GLY A 210 3.42 16.33 23.83
CA GLY A 210 2.80 17.46 24.49
C GLY A 210 1.38 17.16 24.96
N LYS A 211 0.72 18.23 25.44
CA LYS A 211 -0.66 18.18 25.92
C LYS A 211 -1.63 18.01 24.76
N VAL A 212 -2.60 17.13 24.95
CA VAL A 212 -3.71 16.89 24.02
C VAL A 212 -4.89 17.77 24.45
N GLU A 213 -5.38 18.60 23.53
CA GLU A 213 -6.57 19.41 23.78
C GLU A 213 -7.81 18.50 23.84
N ILE A 214 -8.51 18.51 24.98
CA ILE A 214 -9.72 17.72 25.19
C ILE A 214 -10.94 18.54 24.75
N ASN A 215 -11.58 18.11 23.67
CA ASN A 215 -12.82 18.70 23.20
C ASN A 215 -14.01 18.13 23.99
N TYR A 216 -14.49 18.88 24.98
CA TYR A 216 -15.59 18.46 25.85
C TYR A 216 -16.91 18.17 25.13
N LYS A 217 -17.17 18.78 23.95
CA LYS A 217 -18.36 18.44 23.15
C LYS A 217 -18.26 17.03 22.58
N ILE A 218 -17.07 16.62 22.13
CA ILE A 218 -16.81 15.26 21.65
C ILE A 218 -16.90 14.28 22.82
N VAL A 219 -16.32 14.62 23.98
CA VAL A 219 -16.42 13.81 25.20
C VAL A 219 -17.88 13.55 25.58
N GLU A 220 -18.73 14.58 25.56
CA GLU A 220 -20.16 14.42 25.88
C GLU A 220 -20.88 13.51 24.87
N GLN A 221 -20.57 13.63 23.58
CA GLN A 221 -21.14 12.79 22.54
C GLN A 221 -20.68 11.32 22.68
N SER A 222 -19.39 11.10 22.90
CA SER A 222 -18.82 9.77 23.15
C SER A 222 -19.41 9.13 24.40
N GLN A 223 -19.58 9.89 25.50
CA GLN A 223 -20.23 9.38 26.70
C GLN A 223 -21.66 8.93 26.42
N LYS A 224 -22.45 9.69 25.66
CA LYS A 224 -23.83 9.28 25.26
C LYS A 224 -23.82 7.98 24.45
N LEU A 225 -22.84 7.78 23.57
CA LEU A 225 -22.68 6.53 22.84
C LEU A 225 -22.40 5.36 23.80
N VAL A 226 -21.49 5.55 24.75
CA VAL A 226 -21.15 4.55 25.77
C VAL A 226 -22.32 4.23 26.68
N ASP A 227 -23.06 5.25 27.12
CA ASP A 227 -24.26 5.08 27.95
C ASP A 227 -25.36 4.31 27.19
N SER A 228 -25.39 4.40 25.85
CA SER A 228 -26.28 3.62 24.99
C SER A 228 -25.75 2.20 24.65
N GLY A 229 -24.64 1.78 25.24
CA GLY A 229 -24.02 0.46 25.04
C GLY A 229 -23.06 0.36 23.84
N ASN A 230 -22.76 1.48 23.18
CA ASN A 230 -21.85 1.53 22.03
C ASN A 230 -20.42 1.90 22.47
N GLN A 231 -19.39 1.37 21.80
CA GLN A 231 -17.98 1.68 22.11
C GLN A 231 -17.57 1.45 23.59
N PRO A 232 -17.95 0.31 24.23
CA PRO A 232 -17.66 0.07 25.65
C PRO A 232 -16.16 0.05 25.99
N TRP A 233 -15.30 -0.11 24.97
CA TRP A 233 -13.84 0.00 25.11
C TRP A 233 -13.39 1.36 25.67
N GLN A 234 -14.18 2.42 25.52
CA GLN A 234 -13.87 3.75 26.08
C GLN A 234 -13.93 3.81 27.61
N LEU A 235 -14.50 2.79 28.26
CA LEU A 235 -14.58 2.69 29.72
C LEU A 235 -13.28 2.16 30.36
N ASN A 236 -12.34 1.64 29.56
CA ASN A 236 -11.08 1.11 30.03
C ASN A 236 -9.91 1.89 29.38
N PRO A 237 -9.03 2.54 30.15
CA PRO A 237 -7.95 3.35 29.60
C PRO A 237 -6.94 2.54 28.78
N ILE A 238 -6.70 1.27 29.11
CA ILE A 238 -5.79 0.42 28.32
C ILE A 238 -6.37 0.13 26.93
N MET A 239 -7.68 -0.10 26.87
CA MET A 239 -8.39 -0.27 25.60
C MET A 239 -8.50 1.05 24.81
N VAL A 240 -8.67 2.19 25.48
CA VAL A 240 -8.59 3.50 24.85
C VAL A 240 -7.24 3.69 24.18
N LEU A 241 -6.15 3.41 24.91
CA LEU A 241 -4.81 3.53 24.37
C LEU A 241 -4.62 2.66 23.13
N SER A 242 -5.01 1.38 23.15
CA SER A 242 -4.85 0.49 22.00
C SER A 242 -5.59 0.98 20.76
N ASN A 243 -6.75 1.61 20.93
CA ASN A 243 -7.57 2.11 19.81
C ASN A 243 -7.11 3.48 19.30
N GLU A 244 -6.57 4.34 20.17
CA GLU A 244 -6.23 5.73 19.84
C GLU A 244 -4.75 5.95 19.52
N MET A 245 -3.83 5.09 19.96
CA MET A 245 -2.37 5.29 19.85
C MET A 245 -1.87 5.63 18.43
N THR A 246 -2.52 5.07 17.38
CA THR A 246 -2.14 5.29 15.98
C THR A 246 -2.39 6.73 15.50
N GLN A 247 -3.31 7.45 16.15
CA GLN A 247 -3.56 8.86 15.87
C GLN A 247 -2.36 9.74 16.26
N TYR A 248 -1.60 9.31 17.27
CA TYR A 248 -0.40 9.97 17.79
C TYR A 248 0.90 9.49 17.16
N GLY A 249 0.87 8.47 16.31
CA GLY A 249 2.05 8.03 15.57
C GLY A 249 2.68 6.74 16.04
N PHE A 250 2.16 6.17 17.13
CA PHE A 250 2.50 4.81 17.51
C PHE A 250 1.92 3.80 16.51
N ASN A 251 2.46 2.58 16.53
CA ASN A 251 2.03 1.44 15.73
C ASN A 251 1.87 0.20 16.61
N GLU A 252 1.27 -0.87 16.06
CA GLU A 252 0.97 -2.10 16.81
C GLU A 252 2.18 -2.71 17.53
N LYS A 253 3.39 -2.62 16.96
CA LYS A 253 4.61 -3.13 17.62
C LYS A 253 5.01 -2.31 18.83
N ASP A 254 4.70 -1.01 18.84
CA ASP A 254 4.97 -0.18 20.01
C ASP A 254 4.09 -0.62 21.18
N TYR A 255 2.87 -1.08 20.93
CA TYR A 255 1.96 -1.59 21.96
C TYR A 255 2.51 -2.84 22.68
N GLU A 256 3.31 -3.66 22.00
CA GLU A 256 3.97 -4.83 22.61
C GLU A 256 5.01 -4.43 23.68
N THR A 257 5.43 -3.16 23.68
CA THR A 257 6.39 -2.61 24.65
C THR A 257 5.72 -1.90 25.82
N LEU A 258 4.39 -1.98 25.92
CA LEU A 258 3.61 -1.30 26.95
C LEU A 258 4.04 -1.75 28.35
N ALA A 259 4.41 -0.78 29.18
CA ALA A 259 4.86 -0.98 30.55
C ALA A 259 4.08 -0.07 31.52
N ASN A 260 4.25 -0.33 32.83
CA ASN A 260 3.53 0.33 33.92
C ASN A 260 1.99 0.22 33.81
N ILE A 261 1.51 -0.89 33.26
CA ILE A 261 0.08 -1.18 33.21
C ILE A 261 -0.40 -1.46 34.65
N PRO A 262 -1.47 -0.80 35.14
CA PRO A 262 -2.04 -1.10 36.45
C PRO A 262 -2.43 -2.57 36.59
N SER A 263 -2.26 -3.12 37.79
CA SER A 263 -2.61 -4.51 38.10
C SER A 263 -4.10 -4.77 37.88
N VAL A 264 -4.49 -6.04 37.68
CA VAL A 264 -5.92 -6.40 37.51
C VAL A 264 -6.78 -5.92 38.68
N ASP A 265 -6.24 -5.91 39.90
CA ASP A 265 -6.96 -5.40 41.08
C ASP A 265 -7.07 -3.88 41.10
N ASP A 266 -6.06 -3.16 40.62
CA ASP A 266 -6.14 -1.70 40.48
C ASP A 266 -7.05 -1.28 39.33
N GLN A 267 -7.12 -2.06 38.26
CA GLN A 267 -8.06 -1.81 37.16
C GLN A 267 -9.53 -1.84 37.62
N LYS A 268 -9.86 -2.59 38.68
CA LYS A 268 -11.21 -2.58 39.28
C LYS A 268 -11.56 -1.25 39.95
N LYS A 269 -10.55 -0.41 40.23
CA LYS A 269 -10.68 0.91 40.86
C LYS A 269 -10.75 2.06 39.83
N PHE A 270 -10.75 1.74 38.54
CA PHE A 270 -10.91 2.73 37.49
C PHE A 270 -12.27 3.42 37.57
N GLY A 271 -12.25 4.75 37.54
CA GLY A 271 -13.44 5.59 37.68
C GLY A 271 -13.92 5.79 39.12
N THR A 272 -13.30 5.14 40.10
CA THR A 272 -13.54 5.39 41.53
C THR A 272 -12.34 6.08 42.17
N GLU A 273 -11.32 5.31 42.51
CA GLU A 273 -10.10 5.79 43.17
C GLU A 273 -9.04 6.20 42.13
N ILE A 274 -9.11 5.63 40.93
CA ILE A 274 -8.15 5.89 39.85
C ILE A 274 -8.88 6.57 38.69
N THR A 275 -8.57 7.84 38.47
CA THR A 275 -9.16 8.69 37.42
C THR A 275 -8.12 9.22 36.43
N ASN A 276 -6.85 8.92 36.67
CA ASN A 276 -5.74 9.10 35.75
C ASN A 276 -4.78 7.92 35.86
N ILE A 277 -4.11 7.58 34.77
CA ILE A 277 -3.01 6.63 34.75
C ILE A 277 -1.90 7.13 33.83
N GLN A 278 -0.67 6.68 34.11
CA GLN A 278 0.47 6.85 33.22
C GLN A 278 0.98 5.48 32.82
N VAL A 279 1.20 5.29 31.53
CA VAL A 279 1.80 4.08 30.98
C VAL A 279 2.99 4.45 30.11
N GLU A 280 3.93 3.51 29.97
CA GLU A 280 5.13 3.71 29.16
C GLU A 280 5.03 2.90 27.88
N MET A 281 5.43 3.49 26.75
CA MET A 281 5.47 2.83 25.45
C MET A 281 6.74 3.21 24.71
N THR A 282 7.39 2.25 24.07
CA THR A 282 8.64 2.46 23.34
C THR A 282 8.40 2.50 21.83
N HIS A 283 8.87 3.57 21.18
CA HIS A 283 8.91 3.70 19.72
C HIS A 283 10.34 3.99 19.29
N LYS A 284 10.93 3.13 18.45
CA LYS A 284 12.30 3.32 17.89
C LYS A 284 13.39 3.66 18.93
N ASN A 285 13.44 2.91 20.03
CA ASN A 285 14.39 3.07 21.16
C ASN A 285 14.19 4.33 22.01
N GLU A 286 13.09 5.05 21.82
CA GLU A 286 12.66 6.13 22.70
C GLU A 286 11.44 5.68 23.50
N THR A 287 11.43 5.95 24.80
CA THR A 287 10.31 5.64 25.68
C THR A 287 9.47 6.88 25.89
N TYR A 288 8.15 6.74 25.78
CA TYR A 288 7.17 7.79 25.93
C TYR A 288 6.27 7.48 27.12
N ILE A 289 5.96 8.51 27.91
CA ILE A 289 4.97 8.47 28.98
C ILE A 289 3.65 8.97 28.41
N ILE A 290 2.62 8.15 28.46
CA ILE A 290 1.29 8.47 27.96
C ILE A 290 0.35 8.59 29.16
N THR A 291 -0.23 9.78 29.33
CA THR A 291 -1.17 10.08 30.42
C THR A 291 -2.59 9.94 29.93
N LEU A 292 -3.34 9.00 30.51
CA LEU A 292 -4.78 8.84 30.27
C LEU A 292 -5.56 9.37 31.46
N VAL A 293 -6.69 10.02 31.20
CA VAL A 293 -7.56 10.60 32.22
C VAL A 293 -9.01 10.34 31.93
N GLN A 294 -9.86 10.42 32.95
CA GLN A 294 -11.28 10.65 32.78
C GLN A 294 -11.56 12.16 32.73
N PRO A 295 -12.01 12.71 31.58
CA PRO A 295 -12.38 14.12 31.50
C PRO A 295 -13.54 14.50 32.42
N VAL A 296 -14.42 13.54 32.69
CA VAL A 296 -15.49 13.61 33.69
C VAL A 296 -15.28 12.45 34.65
N ILE A 297 -15.04 12.75 35.92
CA ILE A 297 -14.74 11.73 36.92
C ILE A 297 -15.99 10.92 37.26
N GLY A 298 -15.86 9.59 37.30
CA GLY A 298 -16.86 8.72 37.86
C GLY A 298 -16.89 7.31 37.29
N ILE A 299 -17.64 6.44 37.96
CA ILE A 299 -17.90 5.07 37.49
C ILE A 299 -18.65 5.16 36.16
N GLY A 300 -18.20 4.36 35.18
CA GLY A 300 -18.80 4.34 33.85
C GLY A 300 -18.52 5.58 33.00
N LYS A 301 -17.56 6.44 33.41
CA LYS A 301 -17.13 7.57 32.59
C LYS A 301 -15.97 7.20 31.67
N ILE A 302 -15.98 7.77 30.47
CA ILE A 302 -14.99 7.48 29.43
C ILE A 302 -13.61 7.99 29.79
N TRP A 303 -12.60 7.35 29.21
CA TRP A 303 -11.19 7.72 29.28
C TRP A 303 -10.71 8.33 27.96
N THR A 304 -9.66 9.15 28.02
CA THR A 304 -8.98 9.70 26.83
C THR A 304 -7.50 9.95 27.11
N ILE A 305 -6.70 10.06 26.05
CA ILE A 305 -5.29 10.47 26.15
C ILE A 305 -5.22 11.99 26.32
N SER A 306 -4.57 12.44 27.41
CA SER A 306 -4.44 13.86 27.76
C SER A 306 -3.06 14.43 27.48
N GLU A 307 -2.02 13.59 27.46
CA GLU A 307 -0.65 14.04 27.30
C GLU A 307 0.25 12.88 26.85
N ILE A 308 1.25 13.17 26.03
CA ILE A 308 2.29 12.23 25.62
C ILE A 308 3.63 12.94 25.74
N ASN A 309 4.53 12.46 26.60
CA ASN A 309 5.83 13.07 26.81
C ASN A 309 6.95 12.08 26.50
N LEU A 310 8.04 12.55 25.91
CA LEU A 310 9.26 11.76 25.81
C LEU A 310 9.84 11.58 27.22
N LYS A 311 10.13 10.35 27.62
CA LYS A 311 10.78 10.05 28.90
C LYS A 311 12.24 10.46 28.80
N GLU A 312 12.63 11.50 29.54
CA GLU A 312 14.04 11.89 29.65
C GLU A 312 14.85 10.74 30.26
N LYS A 313 16.07 10.53 29.74
CA LYS A 313 16.98 9.47 30.17
C LYS A 313 17.75 9.85 31.42
#